data_AF-A0A8S2Q8N3-F1
#
_entry.id   AF-A0A8S2Q8N3-F1
#
_cell.length_a   1.000
_cell.length_b   1.000
_cell.length_c   1.000
_cell.angle_alpha   90.00
_cell.angle_beta   90.00
_cell.angle_gamma   90.00
#
_symmetry.space_group_name_H-M   'P 1'
#
loop_
_entity.id
_entity.type
_entity.pdbx_description
1 polymer ?
#
loop_
_entity_poly.entity_id
_entity_poly.type
_entity_poly.pdbx_seq_one_letter_code
_entity_poly.pdbx_strand_id
1 'polypeptide(L)'
;MKNFLSILLNVFLFPLFIHTTQVVINNLEPRLDVYGVIIDAHDGSIQQFEKNGLYYMHAMQYGLCKEPPNYGCDGAGMSSRCGFQMNHNISIWSSPNLTSGSWSYVGNAIDVADRPAGVVFRPHLVYNPITKLYVLFWNYMRWNLPSLYAVAIADTP
;
A
#
# COMPACT_ATOMS: atom_id res chain seq x y z
N MET A 1 37.30 -60.40 -4.86
CA MET A 1 36.17 -59.79 -4.13
C MET A 1 35.81 -58.50 -4.86
N LYS A 2 34.77 -58.58 -5.67
CA LYS A 2 34.28 -57.50 -6.55
C LYS A 2 32.96 -56.98 -5.96
N ASN A 3 32.71 -55.70 -6.19
CA ASN A 3 31.40 -55.03 -6.08
C ASN A 3 30.94 -54.63 -4.66
N PHE A 4 31.39 -53.45 -4.20
CA PHE A 4 30.51 -52.56 -3.43
C PHE A 4 30.06 -51.44 -4.37
N LEU A 5 29.03 -51.81 -5.14
CA LEU A 5 28.32 -51.01 -6.11
C LEU A 5 27.44 -49.99 -5.36
N SER A 6 27.54 -48.73 -5.76
CA SER A 6 26.52 -47.68 -5.66
C SER A 6 25.68 -47.63 -4.38
N ILE A 7 26.14 -46.85 -3.39
CA ILE A 7 25.20 -46.19 -2.47
C ILE A 7 24.43 -45.16 -3.30
N LEU A 8 23.14 -45.44 -3.45
CA LEU A 8 22.13 -44.62 -4.10
C LEU A 8 22.23 -43.15 -3.67
N LEU A 9 22.78 -42.32 -4.55
CA LEU A 9 22.52 -40.88 -4.53
C LEU A 9 21.08 -40.67 -5.01
N ASN A 10 20.10 -40.99 -4.16
CA ASN A 10 18.72 -40.56 -4.33
C ASN A 10 18.70 -39.04 -4.06
N VAL A 11 19.15 -38.27 -5.06
CA VAL A 11 18.87 -36.85 -5.16
C VAL A 11 17.36 -36.77 -5.30
N PHE A 12 16.67 -36.51 -4.19
CA PHE A 12 15.30 -36.04 -4.22
C PHE A 12 15.30 -34.70 -4.97
N LEU A 13 15.18 -34.77 -6.29
CA LEU A 13 14.73 -33.67 -7.13
C LEU A 13 13.28 -33.41 -6.75
N PHE A 14 13.06 -32.70 -5.65
CA PHE A 14 11.79 -32.05 -5.41
C PHE A 14 11.59 -31.06 -6.54
N PRO A 15 10.57 -31.22 -7.39
CA PRO A 15 10.29 -30.22 -8.40
C PRO A 15 10.02 -28.90 -7.69
N LEU A 16 10.84 -27.89 -7.96
CA LEU A 16 10.51 -26.52 -7.61
C LEU A 16 9.27 -26.16 -8.43
N PHE A 17 8.11 -26.25 -7.80
CA PHE A 17 6.89 -25.71 -8.37
C PHE A 17 7.01 -24.19 -8.39
N ILE A 18 7.23 -23.64 -9.58
CA ILE A 18 7.14 -22.20 -9.80
C ILE A 18 5.65 -21.85 -9.70
N HIS A 19 5.26 -21.29 -8.55
CA HIS A 19 3.91 -20.75 -8.38
C HIS A 19 3.88 -19.39 -9.06
N THR A 20 3.14 -19.30 -10.18
CA THR A 20 2.83 -18.04 -10.83
C THR A 20 1.38 -17.70 -10.54
N THR A 21 1.13 -16.49 -10.02
CA THR A 21 -0.22 -15.96 -9.84
C THR A 21 -0.49 -14.96 -10.94
N GLN A 22 -1.52 -15.19 -11.75
CA GLN A 22 -1.98 -14.20 -12.70
C GLN A 22 -2.70 -13.08 -11.93
N VAL A 23 -2.17 -11.86 -12.03
CA VAL A 23 -2.82 -10.67 -11.49
C VAL A 23 -3.71 -10.06 -12.56
N VAL A 24 -5.03 -10.09 -12.33
CA VAL A 24 -6.00 -9.42 -13.20
C VAL A 24 -6.34 -8.07 -12.58
N ILE A 25 -6.02 -7.00 -13.30
CA ILE A 25 -6.46 -5.64 -12.94
C ILE A 25 -7.84 -5.45 -13.55
N ASN A 26 -8.87 -5.39 -12.70
CA ASN A 26 -10.24 -5.09 -13.08
C ASN A 26 -10.59 -3.66 -12.61
N ASN A 27 -10.99 -2.80 -13.55
CA ASN A 27 -11.46 -1.45 -13.24
C ASN A 27 -13.00 -1.33 -13.21
N LEU A 28 -13.72 -2.44 -13.41
CA LEU A 28 -15.19 -2.52 -13.30
C LEU A 28 -15.66 -2.88 -11.90
N GLU A 29 -14.77 -3.46 -11.09
CA GLU A 29 -15.06 -3.90 -9.72
C GLU A 29 -14.03 -3.31 -8.77
N PRO A 30 -14.41 -3.00 -7.52
CA PRO A 30 -13.47 -2.53 -6.53
C PRO A 30 -12.48 -3.64 -6.15
N ARG A 31 -11.30 -3.21 -5.72
CA ARG A 31 -10.32 -4.11 -5.11
C ARG A 31 -10.72 -4.43 -3.68
N LEU A 32 -10.62 -5.71 -3.31
CA LEU A 32 -11.05 -6.21 -2.01
C LEU A 32 -9.86 -6.63 -1.14
N ASP A 33 -10.06 -6.55 0.17
CA ASP A 33 -9.18 -7.12 1.19
C ASP A 33 -9.45 -8.62 1.43
N VAL A 34 -8.68 -9.23 2.32
CA VAL A 34 -8.82 -10.65 2.72
C VAL A 34 -10.17 -11.00 3.35
N TYR A 35 -10.98 -10.01 3.72
CA TYR A 35 -12.33 -10.18 4.26
C TYR A 35 -13.43 -9.91 3.21
N GLY A 36 -13.06 -9.62 1.97
CA GLY A 36 -13.99 -9.26 0.91
C GLY A 36 -14.52 -7.83 1.01
N VAL A 37 -13.89 -6.97 1.83
CA VAL A 37 -14.25 -5.56 1.99
C VAL A 37 -13.47 -4.70 1.00
N ILE A 38 -14.10 -3.66 0.47
CA ILE A 38 -13.44 -2.70 -0.42
C ILE A 38 -12.28 -2.03 0.32
N ILE A 39 -11.09 -2.01 -0.28
CA ILE A 39 -9.96 -1.28 0.30
C ILE A 39 -10.16 0.24 0.08
N ASP A 40 -10.18 0.98 1.18
CA ASP A 40 -10.28 2.45 1.20
C ASP A 40 -8.89 3.06 1.05
N ALA A 41 -8.30 2.90 -0.14
CA ALA A 41 -6.90 3.21 -0.43
C ALA A 41 -6.78 4.10 -1.67
N HIS A 42 -6.73 5.40 -1.44
CA HIS A 42 -6.81 6.43 -2.47
C HIS A 42 -5.46 7.12 -2.71
N ASP A 43 -5.20 7.47 -3.98
CA ASP A 43 -4.07 8.28 -4.41
C ASP A 43 -2.70 7.80 -3.91
N GLY A 44 -2.56 6.52 -3.57
CA GLY A 44 -1.36 5.97 -2.97
C GLY A 44 -0.33 5.44 -3.94
N SER A 45 0.65 4.75 -3.39
CA SER A 45 1.65 4.02 -4.16
C SER A 45 1.88 2.62 -3.64
N ILE A 46 2.23 1.71 -4.55
CA ILE A 46 2.54 0.32 -4.23
C ILE A 46 4.05 0.11 -4.45
N GLN A 47 4.71 -0.49 -3.46
CA GLN A 47 6.14 -0.82 -3.50
C GLN A 47 6.38 -2.25 -3.03
N GLN A 48 7.43 -2.88 -3.54
CA GLN A 48 7.97 -4.12 -3.00
C GLN A 48 9.42 -3.86 -2.61
N PHE A 49 9.70 -3.93 -1.30
CA PHE A 49 11.01 -3.56 -0.76
C PHE A 49 11.99 -4.74 -0.66
N GLU A 50 11.47 -5.96 -0.64
CA GLU A 50 12.26 -7.19 -0.60
C GLU A 50 11.89 -8.08 -1.78
N LYS A 51 12.90 -8.72 -2.39
CA LYS A 51 12.67 -9.68 -3.48
C LYS A 51 11.79 -10.83 -2.97
N ASN A 52 10.67 -11.08 -3.63
CA ASN A 52 9.66 -12.05 -3.23
C ASN A 52 8.99 -11.76 -1.88
N GLY A 53 9.16 -10.55 -1.34
CA GLY A 53 8.47 -10.08 -0.14
C GLY A 53 7.07 -9.54 -0.45
N LEU A 54 6.43 -8.98 0.55
CA LEU A 54 5.12 -8.36 0.41
C LEU A 54 5.19 -7.09 -0.44
N TYR A 55 4.10 -6.83 -1.16
CA TYR A 55 3.79 -5.53 -1.73
C TYR A 55 3.12 -4.70 -0.63
N TYR A 56 3.56 -3.45 -0.46
CA TYR A 56 2.99 -2.49 0.47
C TYR A 56 2.35 -1.35 -0.32
N MET A 57 1.11 -1.02 0.04
CA MET A 57 0.39 0.13 -0.47
C MET A 57 0.24 1.15 0.64
N HIS A 58 0.87 2.30 0.46
CA HIS A 58 0.68 3.48 1.29
C HIS A 58 -0.29 4.39 0.57
N ALA A 59 -1.48 4.57 1.13
CA ALA A 59 -2.54 5.31 0.46
C ALA A 59 -3.39 6.09 1.47
N MET A 60 -4.12 7.07 0.95
CA MET A 60 -5.05 7.83 1.73
C MET A 60 -6.30 7.02 2.04
N GLN A 61 -6.74 7.06 3.28
CA GLN A 61 -8.05 6.56 3.68
C GLN A 61 -9.02 7.75 3.78
N TYR A 62 -9.98 7.85 2.85
CA TYR A 62 -10.95 8.94 2.81
C TYR A 62 -12.12 8.72 3.77
N GLY A 63 -12.15 7.56 4.44
CA GLY A 63 -13.32 7.08 5.15
C GLY A 63 -14.38 6.68 4.12
N LEU A 64 -15.39 5.92 4.55
CA LEU A 64 -16.51 5.49 3.68
C LEU A 64 -17.40 6.65 3.21
N CYS A 65 -16.83 7.85 3.00
CA CYS A 65 -17.50 8.95 2.38
C CYS A 65 -17.97 8.53 1.00
N LYS A 66 -19.23 8.85 0.73
CA LYS A 66 -19.81 8.64 -0.58
C LYS A 66 -19.57 9.88 -1.41
N GLU A 67 -19.01 9.68 -2.59
CA GLU A 67 -18.85 10.74 -3.57
C GLU A 67 -20.21 11.41 -3.84
N PRO A 68 -20.30 12.75 -3.78
CA PRO A 68 -21.54 13.44 -4.10
C PRO A 68 -21.91 13.21 -5.58
N PRO A 69 -23.17 12.88 -5.90
CA PRO A 69 -23.60 12.67 -7.28
C PRO A 69 -23.27 13.87 -8.17
N ASN A 70 -22.71 13.61 -9.36
CA ASN A 70 -22.37 14.58 -10.41
C ASN A 70 -21.23 15.58 -10.13
N TYR A 71 -20.63 15.57 -8.93
CA TYR A 71 -19.50 16.45 -8.60
C TYR A 71 -18.19 15.70 -8.46
N GLY A 72 -18.23 14.38 -8.50
CA GLY A 72 -17.04 13.60 -8.24
C GLY A 72 -16.41 13.93 -6.86
N CYS A 73 -15.12 13.69 -6.74
CA CYS A 73 -14.26 14.31 -5.72
C CYS A 73 -13.82 15.73 -6.14
N ASP A 74 -14.66 16.48 -6.87
CA ASP A 74 -14.41 17.89 -7.17
C ASP A 74 -14.73 18.72 -5.92
N GLY A 75 -13.70 19.42 -5.43
CA GLY A 75 -13.72 20.12 -4.17
C GLY A 75 -13.53 21.61 -4.37
N ALA A 76 -14.35 22.25 -5.19
CA ALA A 76 -14.44 23.71 -5.22
C ALA A 76 -14.98 24.20 -3.86
N GLY A 77 -14.08 24.40 -2.90
CA GLY A 77 -14.43 24.80 -1.54
C GLY A 77 -14.58 23.63 -0.56
N MET A 78 -13.63 22.69 -0.58
CA MET A 78 -12.82 22.21 0.56
C MET A 78 -13.46 21.86 1.93
N SER A 79 -14.72 22.17 2.24
CA SER A 79 -15.43 21.73 3.44
C SER A 79 -16.72 21.01 3.04
N SER A 80 -16.77 19.69 3.26
CA SER A 80 -17.94 18.77 3.14
C SER A 80 -17.93 17.73 2.02
N ARG A 81 -16.92 17.70 1.14
CA ARG A 81 -16.86 16.71 0.04
C ARG A 81 -15.87 15.59 0.34
N CYS A 82 -16.22 14.38 -0.10
CA CYS A 82 -15.42 13.18 0.06
C CYS A 82 -13.98 13.42 -0.43
N GLY A 83 -12.97 12.94 0.31
CA GLY A 83 -11.56 13.18 -0.04
C GLY A 83 -10.98 14.53 0.41
N PHE A 84 -11.74 15.40 1.08
CA PHE A 84 -11.22 16.69 1.60
C PHE A 84 -11.44 16.89 3.11
N GLN A 85 -11.08 15.90 3.92
CA GLN A 85 -11.15 15.98 5.38
C GLN A 85 -9.76 16.09 6.01
N MET A 86 -9.70 16.74 7.18
CA MET A 86 -8.44 17.00 7.90
C MET A 86 -7.96 15.80 8.71
N ASN A 87 -8.84 14.82 8.95
CA ASN A 87 -8.64 13.66 9.81
C ASN A 87 -8.33 12.37 9.03
N HIS A 88 -7.99 12.44 7.74
CA HIS A 88 -7.64 11.24 6.97
C HIS A 88 -6.39 10.56 7.51
N ASN A 89 -6.39 9.23 7.48
CA ASN A 89 -5.20 8.43 7.75
C ASN A 89 -4.39 8.23 6.47
N ILE A 90 -3.06 8.22 6.61
CA ILE A 90 -2.19 7.57 5.63
C ILE A 90 -2.13 6.11 6.08
N SER A 91 -2.83 5.25 5.37
CA SER A 91 -3.03 3.85 5.74
C SER A 91 -2.12 2.94 4.91
N ILE A 92 -1.77 1.80 5.51
CA ILE A 92 -0.90 0.79 4.93
C ILE A 92 -1.71 -0.48 4.72
N TRP A 93 -1.68 -0.99 3.49
CA TRP A 93 -2.12 -2.35 3.18
C TRP A 93 -0.96 -3.14 2.62
N SER A 94 -0.94 -4.45 2.88
CA SER A 94 0.03 -5.35 2.28
C SER A 94 -0.63 -6.46 1.50
N SER A 95 0.03 -6.96 0.46
CA SER A 95 -0.45 -8.09 -0.34
C SER A 95 0.73 -8.98 -0.75
N PRO A 96 0.58 -10.30 -0.76
CA PRO A 96 1.62 -11.20 -1.24
C PRO A 96 1.74 -11.25 -2.78
N ASN A 97 0.69 -10.86 -3.51
CA ASN A 97 0.59 -11.13 -4.94
C ASN A 97 -0.25 -10.11 -5.75
N LEU A 98 -0.62 -8.97 -5.16
CA LEU A 98 -1.40 -7.88 -5.76
C LEU A 98 -2.85 -8.21 -6.16
N THR A 99 -3.32 -9.45 -6.02
CA THR A 99 -4.69 -9.82 -6.43
C THR A 99 -5.76 -9.18 -5.54
N SER A 100 -6.98 -9.01 -6.08
CA SER A 100 -8.14 -8.71 -5.23
C SER A 100 -8.36 -9.85 -4.22
N GLY A 101 -8.73 -9.54 -2.99
CA GLY A 101 -8.90 -10.52 -1.93
C GLY A 101 -7.61 -10.93 -1.20
N SER A 102 -6.45 -10.36 -1.56
CA SER A 102 -5.16 -10.67 -0.89
C SER A 102 -4.56 -9.49 -0.13
N TRP A 103 -5.27 -8.37 -0.06
CA TRP A 103 -4.82 -7.18 0.66
C TRP A 103 -5.19 -7.28 2.14
N SER A 104 -4.22 -7.09 3.03
CA SER A 104 -4.42 -7.04 4.47
C SER A 104 -4.13 -5.63 4.97
N TYR A 105 -5.00 -5.07 5.80
CA TYR A 105 -4.70 -3.82 6.48
C TYR A 105 -3.57 -4.04 7.50
N VAL A 106 -2.55 -3.20 7.45
CA VAL A 106 -1.37 -3.28 8.34
C VAL A 106 -1.50 -2.27 9.47
N GLY A 107 -1.91 -1.04 9.17
CA GLY A 107 -1.99 0.05 10.14
C GLY A 107 -1.95 1.42 9.49
N ASN A 108 -1.72 2.45 10.29
CA ASN A 108 -1.46 3.81 9.83
C ASN A 108 0.05 4.04 9.74
N ALA A 109 0.52 4.70 8.69
CA ALA A 109 1.93 5.04 8.50
C ALA A 109 2.42 6.15 9.43
N ILE A 110 1.51 7.05 9.81
CA ILE A 110 1.75 8.12 10.77
C ILE A 110 0.43 8.50 11.41
N ASP A 111 0.43 8.75 12.73
CA ASP A 111 -0.75 9.20 13.43
C ASP A 111 -1.12 10.62 13.01
N VAL A 112 -2.42 10.91 12.95
CA VAL A 112 -2.94 12.23 12.55
C VAL A 112 -2.41 13.35 13.46
N ALA A 113 -2.15 13.04 14.74
CA ALA A 113 -1.58 13.97 15.70
C ALA A 113 -0.10 14.31 15.44
N ASP A 114 0.64 13.41 14.79
CA ASP A 114 2.09 13.53 14.59
C ASP A 114 2.48 14.11 13.23
N ARG A 115 1.50 14.34 12.35
CA ARG A 115 1.69 14.99 11.04
C ARG A 115 1.23 16.45 11.05
N PRO A 116 1.74 17.30 10.15
CA PRO A 116 1.16 18.62 9.96
C PRO A 116 -0.34 18.54 9.67
N ALA A 117 -1.12 19.33 10.40
CA ALA A 117 -2.55 19.48 10.15
C ALA A 117 -2.81 19.84 8.68
N GLY A 118 -3.78 19.20 8.04
CA GLY A 118 -4.05 19.42 6.62
C GLY A 118 -4.82 18.26 6.01
N VAL A 119 -5.47 18.54 4.88
CA VAL A 119 -5.92 17.50 3.97
C VAL A 119 -4.69 16.93 3.30
N VAL A 120 -4.51 15.62 3.36
CA VAL A 120 -3.32 14.91 2.90
C VAL A 120 -3.61 14.14 1.61
N PHE A 121 -2.61 14.08 0.74
CA PHE A 121 -2.71 13.53 -0.61
C PHE A 121 -1.41 12.83 -0.99
N ARG A 122 -1.52 11.84 -1.88
CA ARG A 122 -0.37 11.22 -2.57
C ARG A 122 0.77 10.79 -1.65
N PRO A 123 0.51 9.91 -0.67
CA PRO A 123 1.58 9.30 0.11
C PRO A 123 2.44 8.38 -0.77
N HIS A 124 3.75 8.52 -0.66
CA HIS A 124 4.76 7.73 -1.34
C HIS A 124 5.85 7.30 -0.37
N LEU A 125 5.99 5.99 -0.16
CA LEU A 125 7.08 5.43 0.62
C LEU A 125 8.22 4.99 -0.31
N VAL A 126 9.46 5.34 0.04
CA VAL A 126 10.67 4.87 -0.66
C VAL A 126 11.67 4.35 0.36
N TYR A 127 12.48 3.36 -0.04
CA TYR A 127 13.54 2.82 0.81
C TYR A 127 14.89 3.46 0.49
N ASN A 128 15.59 3.93 1.52
CA ASN A 128 16.96 4.43 1.39
C ASN A 128 17.96 3.32 1.71
N PRO A 129 18.73 2.81 0.72
CA PRO A 129 19.65 1.69 0.94
C PRO A 129 20.90 2.07 1.75
N ILE A 130 21.20 3.36 1.92
CA ILE A 130 22.37 3.84 2.69
C ILE A 130 22.00 3.89 4.17
N THR A 131 20.90 4.59 4.51
CA THR A 131 20.47 4.75 5.91
C THR A 131 19.64 3.58 6.43
N LYS A 132 19.16 2.71 5.54
CA LYS A 132 18.24 1.61 5.84
C LYS A 132 16.88 2.06 6.35
N LEU A 133 16.52 3.32 6.12
CA LEU A 133 15.25 3.90 6.53
C LEU A 133 14.25 3.91 5.37
N TYR A 134 12.99 3.73 5.71
CA TYR A 134 11.87 4.02 4.84
C TYR A 134 11.49 5.49 5.00
N VAL A 135 11.31 6.19 3.87
CA VAL A 135 11.04 7.62 3.83
C VAL A 135 9.68 7.83 3.19
N LEU A 136 8.72 8.30 3.97
CA LEU A 136 7.36 8.60 3.54
C LEU A 136 7.28 10.07 3.15
N PHE A 137 6.86 10.35 1.92
CA PHE A 137 6.52 11.68 1.44
C PHE A 137 5.02 11.79 1.23
N TRP A 138 4.43 12.94 1.53
CA TRP A 138 3.04 13.22 1.15
C TRP A 138 2.84 14.71 0.89
N ASN A 139 1.85 15.02 0.07
CA ASN A 139 1.38 16.39 -0.12
C ASN A 139 0.31 16.70 0.92
N TYR A 140 0.24 17.95 1.36
CA TYR A 140 -0.87 18.40 2.18
C TYR A 140 -1.26 19.83 1.86
N MET A 141 -2.52 20.16 2.14
CA MET A 141 -3.08 21.50 2.01
C MET A 141 -3.70 21.96 3.31
N ARG A 142 -3.51 23.24 3.62
CA ARG A 142 -4.18 23.99 4.69
C ARG A 142 -4.96 25.14 4.07
N TRP A 143 -5.99 25.64 4.75
CA TRP A 143 -6.79 26.74 4.20
C TRP A 143 -5.93 27.96 3.95
N ASN A 144 -6.11 28.56 2.77
CA ASN A 144 -5.43 29.78 2.33
C ASN A 144 -3.90 29.68 2.29
N LEU A 145 -3.34 28.47 2.29
CA LEU A 145 -1.92 28.22 2.08
C LEU A 145 -1.71 27.49 0.75
N PRO A 146 -0.57 27.72 0.06
CA PRO A 146 -0.18 26.89 -1.08
C PRO A 146 -0.08 25.42 -0.65
N SER A 147 -0.17 24.51 -1.62
CA SER A 147 0.11 23.10 -1.39
C SER A 147 1.55 22.92 -0.88
N LEU A 148 1.70 22.12 0.16
CA LEU A 148 2.98 21.81 0.80
C LEU A 148 3.24 20.30 0.71
N TYR A 149 4.44 19.90 1.11
CA TYR A 149 4.80 18.50 1.31
C TYR A 149 5.39 18.30 2.70
N ALA A 150 5.29 17.08 3.20
CA ALA A 150 5.90 16.67 4.45
C ALA A 150 6.57 15.30 4.30
N VAL A 151 7.42 14.98 5.27
CA VAL A 151 8.25 13.78 5.28
C VAL A 151 8.24 13.14 6.65
N ALA A 152 8.27 11.80 6.69
CA ALA A 152 8.48 11.00 7.89
C ALA A 152 9.44 9.85 7.57
N ILE A 153 10.05 9.27 8.61
CA ILE A 153 10.95 8.12 8.49
C ILE A 153 10.50 6.98 9.39
N ALA A 154 10.79 5.76 8.99
CA ALA A 154 10.54 4.55 9.77
C ALA A 154 11.63 3.49 9.53
N ASP A 155 11.80 2.60 10.50
CA ASP A 155 12.68 1.43 10.40
C ASP A 155 12.03 0.25 9.65
N THR A 156 10.70 0.30 9.45
CA THR A 156 9.91 -0.72 8.74
C THR A 156 9.01 -0.09 7.67
N PRO A 157 8.61 -0.87 6.63
CA PRO A 157 7.66 -0.41 5.62
C PRO A 157 6.31 0.01 6.18
#